data_AF-A0A3L7UAX9-F1
#
_entry.id   AF-A0A3L7UAX9-F1
#
_cell.length_a   1.000
_cell.length_b   1.000
_cell.length_c   1.000
_cell.angle_alpha   90.00
_cell.angle_beta   90.00
_cell.angle_gamma   90.00
#
_symmetry.space_group_name_H-M   'P 1'
#
loop_
_entity.id
_entity.type
_entity.pdbx_description
1 polymer ?
#
loop_
_entity_poly.entity_id
_entity_poly.type
_entity_poly.pdbx_seq_one_letter_code
_entity_poly.pdbx_strand_id
1 'polypeptide(L)'
;RTANARRVTGYFATKDYSYRSTQAAGAGWVTIGDAFGFLDPLYSSGVLLALKSGEMAADAIVEGLQSGDLSEAQLGKWGPELNQGIDRMRRLVCEYYDGFSFGNFVKKYPHLKGKVTDLLIGDLFTDKVDVVWEPMESLYSAEKATPKSWDSGTLPDVAATKLNELFLPEGLKP
;
A
#
# COMPACT_ATOMS: atom_id res chain seq x y z
N ARG A 1 6.18 -21.68 -17.62
CA ARG A 1 6.60 -22.14 -18.97
C ARG A 1 6.09 -21.15 -20.00
N THR A 2 6.96 -20.50 -20.77
CA THR A 2 6.63 -19.54 -21.84
C THR A 2 7.21 -19.95 -23.20
N ALA A 3 7.81 -21.14 -23.30
CA ALA A 3 8.63 -21.58 -24.45
C ALA A 3 7.93 -21.57 -25.82
N ASN A 4 6.59 -21.70 -25.86
CA ASN A 4 5.79 -21.67 -27.09
C ASN A 4 4.87 -20.43 -27.17
N ALA A 5 5.09 -19.42 -26.33
CA ALA A 5 4.29 -18.19 -26.35
C ALA A 5 4.81 -17.22 -27.42
N ARG A 6 3.90 -16.54 -28.13
CA ARG A 6 4.25 -15.42 -29.00
C ARG A 6 4.22 -14.12 -28.19
N ARG A 7 5.33 -13.38 -28.17
CA ARG A 7 5.35 -12.02 -27.63
C ARG A 7 4.49 -11.11 -28.51
N VAL A 8 3.45 -10.51 -27.92
CA VAL A 8 2.48 -9.66 -28.64
C VAL A 8 2.78 -8.16 -28.54
N THR A 9 3.64 -7.75 -27.61
CA THR A 9 4.06 -6.35 -27.41
C THR A 9 5.51 -6.28 -26.90
N GLY A 10 6.11 -5.09 -26.85
CA GLY A 10 7.47 -4.90 -26.33
C GLY A 10 7.55 -4.98 -24.81
N TYR A 11 8.68 -4.54 -24.24
CA TYR A 11 8.87 -4.49 -22.79
C TYR A 11 8.39 -3.15 -22.23
N PHE A 12 7.66 -3.21 -21.14
CA PHE A 12 7.25 -2.07 -20.32
C PHE A 12 8.13 -2.07 -19.08
N ALA A 13 8.73 -0.94 -18.74
CA ALA A 13 9.54 -0.82 -17.53
C ALA A 13 9.08 0.39 -16.71
N THR A 14 8.94 0.17 -15.41
CA THR A 14 8.61 1.18 -14.41
C THR A 14 9.68 1.18 -13.35
N LYS A 15 10.19 2.36 -12.99
CA LYS A 15 11.22 2.54 -11.96
C LYS A 15 10.76 3.54 -10.90
N ASP A 16 11.25 3.34 -9.67
CA ASP A 16 11.03 4.22 -8.52
C ASP A 16 9.54 4.42 -8.17
N TYR A 17 8.70 3.42 -8.42
CA TYR A 17 7.24 3.49 -8.34
C TYR A 17 6.67 3.71 -6.94
N SER A 18 7.41 3.49 -5.84
CA SER A 18 6.85 3.59 -4.49
C SER A 18 6.80 5.05 -4.00
N TYR A 19 5.66 5.68 -3.80
CA TYR A 19 5.60 7.07 -3.32
C TYR A 19 4.35 7.32 -2.50
N ARG A 20 4.33 8.46 -1.79
CA ARG A 20 3.20 8.89 -0.97
C ARG A 20 3.03 10.41 -1.07
N SER A 21 1.81 10.85 -1.29
CA SER A 21 1.36 12.23 -1.11
C SER A 21 1.28 12.56 0.37
N THR A 22 1.78 13.72 0.79
CA THR A 22 1.76 14.14 2.19
C THR A 22 0.36 14.44 2.72
N GLN A 23 -0.58 14.71 1.82
CA GLN A 23 -1.97 15.06 2.10
C GLN A 23 -2.94 14.16 1.33
N ALA A 24 -3.98 13.72 2.03
CA ALA A 24 -5.11 12.98 1.46
C ALA A 24 -6.15 13.92 0.81
N ALA A 25 -6.19 15.18 1.24
CA ALA A 25 -7.12 16.20 0.77
C ALA A 25 -6.57 17.60 1.01
N GLY A 26 -7.26 18.58 0.43
CA GLY A 26 -7.12 20.00 0.74
C GLY A 26 -8.45 20.69 0.49
N ALA A 27 -8.48 22.03 0.55
CA ALA A 27 -9.71 22.78 0.30
C ALA A 27 -10.26 22.49 -1.11
N GLY A 28 -11.40 21.79 -1.17
CA GLY A 28 -12.09 21.42 -2.40
C GLY A 28 -11.48 20.28 -3.23
N TRP A 29 -10.51 19.52 -2.71
CA TRP A 29 -9.92 18.39 -3.45
C TRP A 29 -9.55 17.19 -2.55
N VAL A 30 -9.49 16.00 -3.16
CA VAL A 30 -9.03 14.74 -2.54
C VAL A 30 -8.07 14.00 -3.47
N THR A 31 -7.17 13.19 -2.91
CA THR A 31 -6.33 12.23 -3.66
C THR A 31 -6.77 10.81 -3.32
N ILE A 32 -6.89 9.93 -4.31
CA ILE A 32 -7.28 8.52 -4.11
C ILE A 32 -6.42 7.59 -4.97
N GLY A 33 -6.35 6.32 -4.60
CA GLY A 33 -5.52 5.31 -5.25
C GLY A 33 -4.08 5.78 -5.40
N ASP A 34 -3.51 5.57 -6.59
CA ASP A 34 -2.14 5.95 -6.90
C ASP A 34 -1.89 7.46 -6.79
N ALA A 35 -2.91 8.33 -6.87
CA ALA A 35 -2.71 9.76 -6.63
C ALA A 35 -2.38 10.07 -5.15
N PHE A 36 -2.83 9.21 -4.23
CA PHE A 36 -2.45 9.30 -2.82
C PHE A 36 -1.12 8.58 -2.55
N GLY A 37 -0.90 7.42 -3.14
CA GLY A 37 0.39 6.75 -3.07
C GLY A 37 0.37 5.33 -3.60
N PHE A 38 1.58 4.82 -3.84
CA PHE A 38 1.83 3.48 -4.36
C PHE A 38 2.90 2.79 -3.50
N LEU A 39 2.65 1.53 -3.15
CA LEU A 39 3.54 0.73 -2.30
C LEU A 39 4.49 -0.11 -3.14
N ASP A 40 4.07 -1.33 -3.45
CA ASP A 40 4.80 -2.32 -4.22
C ASP A 40 3.77 -3.33 -4.76
N PRO A 41 3.92 -3.83 -5.99
CA PRO A 41 2.93 -4.72 -6.60
C PRO A 41 2.97 -6.17 -6.07
N LEU A 42 3.89 -6.52 -5.16
CA LEU A 42 4.12 -7.89 -4.65
C LEU A 42 2.84 -8.64 -4.27
N TYR A 43 1.92 -7.98 -3.56
CA TYR A 43 0.67 -8.58 -3.09
C TYR A 43 -0.57 -8.12 -3.86
N SER A 44 -0.40 -7.45 -5.02
CA SER A 44 -1.50 -7.01 -5.88
C SER A 44 -2.56 -6.14 -5.19
N SER A 45 -2.18 -5.37 -4.18
CA SER A 45 -3.10 -4.57 -3.35
C SER A 45 -3.50 -3.22 -3.97
N GLY A 46 -2.88 -2.80 -5.08
CA GLY A 46 -3.09 -1.46 -5.65
C GLY A 46 -4.54 -1.16 -6.02
N VAL A 47 -5.20 -2.08 -6.74
CA VAL A 47 -6.61 -1.90 -7.15
C VAL A 47 -7.54 -1.90 -5.94
N LEU A 48 -7.29 -2.76 -4.94
CA LEU A 48 -8.04 -2.77 -3.68
C LEU A 48 -7.96 -1.41 -2.98
N LEU A 49 -6.74 -0.88 -2.81
CA LEU A 49 -6.52 0.41 -2.13
C LEU A 49 -7.11 1.57 -2.92
N ALA A 50 -7.08 1.52 -4.25
CA ALA A 50 -7.72 2.51 -5.11
C ALA A 50 -9.25 2.52 -4.94
N LEU A 51 -9.89 1.35 -4.95
CA LEU A 51 -11.33 1.25 -4.73
C LEU A 51 -11.72 1.66 -3.31
N LYS A 52 -10.97 1.21 -2.29
CA LYS A 52 -11.28 1.54 -0.89
C LYS A 52 -11.12 3.03 -0.60
N SER A 53 -10.04 3.65 -1.07
CA SER A 53 -9.86 5.10 -0.93
C SER A 53 -10.93 5.89 -1.70
N GLY A 54 -11.33 5.42 -2.88
CA GLY A 54 -12.45 6.00 -3.63
C GLY A 54 -13.79 5.95 -2.87
N GLU A 55 -14.11 4.80 -2.27
CA GLU A 55 -15.30 4.63 -1.41
C GLU A 55 -15.27 5.61 -0.22
N MET A 56 -14.18 5.59 0.57
CA MET A 56 -14.05 6.44 1.76
C MET A 56 -14.08 7.95 1.42
N ALA A 57 -13.44 8.35 0.32
CA ALA A 57 -13.45 9.74 -0.14
C ALA A 57 -14.84 10.15 -0.63
N ALA A 58 -15.58 9.26 -1.29
CA ALA A 58 -16.94 9.53 -1.73
C ALA A 58 -17.86 9.84 -0.53
N ASP A 59 -17.78 9.06 0.55
CA ASP A 59 -18.55 9.31 1.77
C ASP A 59 -18.23 10.70 2.36
N ALA A 60 -16.95 11.05 2.46
CA ALA A 60 -16.51 12.36 2.96
C ALA A 60 -16.97 13.53 2.07
N ILE A 61 -16.94 13.35 0.74
CA ILE A 61 -17.42 14.34 -0.24
C ILE A 61 -18.93 14.54 -0.11
N VAL A 62 -19.71 13.45 -0.05
CA VAL A 62 -21.17 13.51 0.08
C VAL A 62 -21.55 14.28 1.33
N GLU A 63 -20.92 13.96 2.46
CA GLU A 63 -21.17 14.66 3.72
C GLU A 63 -20.77 16.14 3.65
N GLY A 64 -19.59 16.45 3.07
CA GLY A 64 -19.12 17.83 2.92
C GLY A 64 -20.03 18.69 2.04
N LEU A 65 -20.57 18.13 0.95
CA LEU A 65 -21.54 18.82 0.10
C LEU A 65 -22.87 19.07 0.82
N GLN A 66 -23.31 18.15 1.67
CA GLN A 66 -24.56 18.29 2.46
C GLN A 66 -24.42 19.33 3.58
N SER A 67 -23.27 19.37 4.25
CA SER A 67 -23.00 20.31 5.34
C SER A 67 -22.52 21.68 4.85
N GLY A 68 -22.11 21.79 3.58
CA GLY A 68 -21.48 22.98 3.03
C GLY A 68 -20.02 23.17 3.46
N ASP A 69 -19.38 22.12 3.99
CA ASP A 69 -17.98 22.12 4.41
C ASP A 69 -17.12 21.30 3.43
N LEU A 70 -16.32 21.99 2.62
CA LEU A 70 -15.35 21.38 1.69
C LEU A 70 -13.90 21.66 2.14
N SER A 71 -13.70 21.85 3.45
CA SER A 71 -12.37 22.01 4.04
C SER A 71 -11.53 20.74 3.94
N GLU A 72 -10.21 20.89 4.06
CA GLU A 72 -9.27 19.77 4.16
C GLU A 72 -9.64 18.79 5.27
N ALA A 73 -10.05 19.30 6.43
CA ALA A 73 -10.41 18.46 7.58
C ALA A 73 -11.61 17.56 7.27
N GLN A 74 -12.65 18.11 6.62
CA GLN A 74 -13.83 17.33 6.23
C GLN A 74 -13.51 16.34 5.11
N LEU A 75 -12.87 16.80 4.04
CA LEU A 75 -12.60 15.98 2.86
C LEU A 75 -11.50 14.94 3.08
N GLY A 76 -10.60 15.17 4.05
CA GLY A 76 -9.46 14.30 4.36
C GLY A 76 -9.65 13.40 5.57
N LYS A 77 -10.82 13.43 6.23
CA LYS A 77 -11.07 12.69 7.47
C LYS A 77 -10.90 11.17 7.38
N TRP A 78 -10.96 10.62 6.18
CA TRP A 78 -10.73 9.19 5.91
C TRP A 78 -9.24 8.80 5.84
N GLY A 79 -8.34 9.78 5.67
CA GLY A 79 -6.90 9.55 5.49
C GLY A 79 -6.25 8.69 6.58
N PRO A 80 -6.52 8.93 7.89
CA PRO A 80 -5.95 8.11 8.96
C PRO A 80 -6.31 6.62 8.87
N GLU A 81 -7.57 6.29 8.53
CA GLU A 81 -8.00 4.90 8.36
C GLU A 81 -7.34 4.24 7.15
N LEU A 82 -7.21 4.99 6.04
CA LEU A 82 -6.48 4.50 4.87
C LEU A 82 -5.02 4.20 5.19
N ASN A 83 -4.34 5.11 5.90
CA ASN A 83 -2.93 4.93 6.29
C ASN A 83 -2.73 3.68 7.14
N GLN A 84 -3.65 3.37 8.07
CA GLN A 84 -3.57 2.13 8.86
C GLN A 84 -3.65 0.88 7.98
N GLY A 85 -4.59 0.84 7.03
CA GLY A 85 -4.71 -0.29 6.10
C GLY A 85 -3.46 -0.43 5.21
N ILE A 86 -2.93 0.69 4.72
CA ILE A 86 -1.69 0.73 3.96
C ILE A 86 -0.51 0.21 4.80
N ASP A 87 -0.42 0.59 6.07
CA ASP A 87 0.66 0.17 6.96
C ASP A 87 0.70 -1.34 7.17
N ARG A 88 -0.46 -1.97 7.33
CA ARG A 88 -0.58 -3.43 7.44
C ARG A 88 -0.02 -4.14 6.20
N MET A 89 -0.36 -3.65 5.00
CA MET A 89 0.15 -4.20 3.74
C MET A 89 1.65 -3.91 3.56
N ARG A 90 2.06 -2.66 3.80
CA ARG A 90 3.46 -2.22 3.72
C ARG A 90 4.35 -3.05 4.63
N ARG A 91 3.88 -3.37 5.83
CA ARG A 91 4.62 -4.23 6.75
C ARG A 91 4.93 -5.58 6.12
N LEU A 92 3.95 -6.27 5.54
CA LEU A 92 4.19 -7.53 4.83
C LEU A 92 5.20 -7.40 3.68
N VAL A 93 5.19 -6.27 2.96
CA VAL A 93 6.13 -5.99 1.87
C VAL A 93 7.56 -5.86 2.42
N CYS A 94 7.75 -5.05 3.47
CA CYS A 94 9.04 -4.88 4.12
C CYS A 94 9.57 -6.20 4.68
N GLU A 95 8.72 -6.98 5.36
CA GLU A 95 9.09 -8.29 5.88
C GLU A 95 9.58 -9.24 4.80
N TYR A 96 8.89 -9.28 3.66
CA TYR A 96 9.28 -10.11 2.54
C TYR A 96 10.67 -9.75 2.00
N TYR A 97 10.92 -8.46 1.77
CA TYR A 97 12.22 -8.00 1.25
C TYR A 97 13.37 -8.17 2.27
N ASP A 98 13.07 -8.14 3.57
CA ASP A 98 14.01 -8.47 4.63
C ASP A 98 14.24 -9.99 4.80
N GLY A 99 13.68 -10.82 3.91
CA GLY A 99 13.89 -12.27 3.90
C GLY A 99 13.05 -13.04 4.93
N PHE A 100 12.00 -12.44 5.47
CA PHE A 100 11.11 -13.11 6.42
C PHE A 100 10.42 -14.31 5.77
N SER A 101 10.44 -15.46 6.46
CA SER A 101 9.79 -16.68 5.98
C SER A 101 8.38 -16.82 6.56
N PHE A 102 7.37 -16.40 5.80
CA PHE A 102 5.95 -16.61 6.14
C PHE A 102 5.61 -18.10 6.30
N GLY A 103 6.27 -18.98 5.56
CA GLY A 103 6.12 -20.43 5.72
C GLY A 103 6.60 -20.92 7.09
N ASN A 104 7.75 -20.43 7.58
CA ASN A 104 8.24 -20.77 8.91
C ASN A 104 7.38 -20.13 10.00
N PHE A 105 6.91 -18.90 9.79
CA PHE A 105 5.95 -18.25 10.69
C PHE A 105 4.69 -19.08 10.87
N VAL A 106 4.05 -19.51 9.78
CA VAL A 106 2.84 -20.35 9.82
C VAL A 106 3.12 -21.71 10.46
N LYS A 107 4.30 -22.29 10.27
CA LYS A 107 4.69 -23.54 10.95
C LYS A 107 4.78 -23.35 12.47
N LYS A 108 5.31 -22.22 12.94
CA LYS A 108 5.46 -21.93 14.38
C LYS A 108 4.15 -21.43 15.02
N TYR A 109 3.35 -20.68 14.29
CA TYR A 109 2.07 -20.11 14.73
C TYR A 109 0.91 -20.54 13.81
N PRO A 110 0.55 -21.84 13.79
CA PRO A 110 -0.44 -22.36 12.84
C PRO A 110 -1.83 -21.74 13.01
N HIS A 111 -2.19 -21.31 14.22
CA HIS A 111 -3.46 -20.64 14.52
C HIS A 111 -3.56 -19.24 13.89
N LEU A 112 -2.43 -18.63 13.48
CA LEU A 112 -2.38 -17.32 12.82
C LEU A 112 -2.40 -17.40 11.29
N LYS A 113 -2.39 -18.61 10.71
CA LYS A 113 -2.43 -18.79 9.25
C LYS A 113 -3.61 -18.05 8.60
N GLY A 114 -4.78 -18.10 9.25
CA GLY A 114 -5.98 -17.38 8.79
C GLY A 114 -5.71 -15.88 8.73
N LYS A 115 -5.13 -15.30 9.78
CA LYS A 115 -4.83 -13.86 9.84
C LYS A 115 -3.80 -13.39 8.83
N VAL A 116 -2.79 -14.20 8.55
CA VAL A 116 -1.86 -13.92 7.45
C VAL A 116 -2.58 -13.97 6.11
N THR A 117 -3.52 -14.91 5.93
CA THR A 117 -4.32 -15.00 4.70
C THR A 117 -5.22 -13.79 4.57
N ASP A 118 -5.92 -13.38 5.63
CA ASP A 118 -6.78 -12.19 5.69
C ASP A 118 -6.01 -10.93 5.22
N LEU A 119 -4.78 -10.72 5.72
CA LEU A 119 -3.92 -9.63 5.27
C LEU A 119 -3.56 -9.72 3.77
N LEU A 120 -3.18 -10.92 3.30
CA LEU A 120 -2.76 -11.14 1.91
C LEU A 120 -3.91 -10.98 0.90
N ILE A 121 -5.15 -11.26 1.31
CA ILE A 121 -6.34 -11.05 0.46
C ILE A 121 -6.89 -9.62 0.55
N GLY A 122 -6.31 -8.77 1.40
CA GLY A 122 -6.70 -7.37 1.50
C GLY A 122 -7.70 -7.02 2.60
N ASP A 123 -7.94 -7.89 3.58
CA ASP A 123 -8.73 -7.57 4.78
C ASP A 123 -7.90 -6.69 5.73
N LEU A 124 -7.61 -5.47 5.27
CA LEU A 124 -6.67 -4.53 5.88
C LEU A 124 -7.35 -3.52 6.78
N PHE A 125 -8.68 -3.42 6.79
CA PHE A 125 -9.43 -2.37 7.48
C PHE A 125 -10.14 -2.94 8.71
N THR A 126 -9.43 -3.81 9.44
CA THR A 126 -9.86 -4.44 10.69
C THR A 126 -8.66 -4.61 11.61
N ASP A 127 -8.86 -4.48 12.92
CA ASP A 127 -7.83 -4.69 13.95
C ASP A 127 -7.54 -6.17 14.25
N LYS A 128 -8.49 -7.06 13.94
CA LYS A 128 -8.40 -8.52 14.12
C LYS A 128 -7.16 -9.18 13.51
N VAL A 129 -6.52 -8.56 12.53
CA VAL A 129 -5.30 -9.06 11.89
C VAL A 129 -4.02 -8.61 12.61
N ASP A 130 -4.10 -7.60 13.48
CA ASP A 130 -2.92 -7.02 14.14
C ASP A 130 -2.27 -7.97 15.16
N VAL A 131 -3.00 -9.00 15.56
CA VAL A 131 -2.48 -10.09 16.42
C VAL A 131 -1.29 -10.85 15.81
N VAL A 132 -1.00 -10.68 14.50
CA VAL A 132 0.15 -11.35 13.87
C VAL A 132 1.48 -10.63 14.11
N TRP A 133 1.44 -9.36 14.50
CA TRP A 133 2.61 -8.48 14.54
C TRP A 133 3.64 -8.85 15.60
N GLU A 134 3.23 -8.98 16.86
CA GLU A 134 4.14 -9.39 17.95
C GLU A 134 4.70 -10.82 17.72
N PRO A 135 3.91 -11.83 17.34
CA PRO A 135 4.44 -13.14 16.97
C PRO A 135 5.46 -13.10 15.83
N MET A 136 5.26 -12.21 14.86
CA MET A 136 6.17 -12.03 13.72
C MET A 136 7.49 -11.40 14.17
N GLU A 137 7.42 -10.33 14.97
CA GLU A 137 8.59 -9.65 15.57
C GLU A 137 9.42 -10.60 16.45
N SER A 138 8.77 -11.54 17.14
CA SER A 138 9.47 -12.55 17.96
C SER A 138 10.42 -13.46 17.17
N LEU A 139 10.36 -13.44 15.83
CA LEU A 139 11.25 -14.20 14.93
C LEU A 139 12.36 -13.34 14.32
N TYR A 140 12.43 -12.06 14.66
CA TYR A 140 13.48 -11.19 14.18
C TYR A 140 14.84 -11.56 14.79
N SER A 141 15.91 -11.26 14.07
CA SER A 141 17.25 -11.21 14.66
C SER A 141 17.35 -10.00 15.59
N ALA A 142 18.32 -10.02 16.51
CA ALA A 142 18.55 -8.92 17.45
C ALA A 142 18.84 -7.56 16.77
N GLU A 143 19.28 -7.58 15.52
CA GLU A 143 19.66 -6.39 14.74
C GLU A 143 18.51 -5.82 13.91
N LYS A 144 17.42 -6.58 13.72
CA LYS A 144 16.31 -6.17 12.88
C LYS A 144 15.34 -5.27 13.64
N ALA A 145 15.04 -4.12 13.06
CA ALA A 145 14.04 -3.18 13.55
C ALA A 145 12.71 -3.32 12.81
N THR A 146 11.61 -2.96 13.47
CA THR A 146 10.29 -2.91 12.85
C THR A 146 10.24 -1.84 11.75
N PRO A 147 9.58 -2.10 10.60
CA PRO A 147 9.39 -1.09 9.58
C PRO A 147 8.70 0.16 10.13
N LYS A 148 9.19 1.35 9.74
CA LYS A 148 8.56 2.64 10.09
C LYS A 148 7.15 2.74 9.50
N SER A 149 6.28 3.55 10.08
CA SER A 149 4.94 3.80 9.51
C SER A 149 5.01 4.45 8.12
N TRP A 150 3.96 4.26 7.34
CA TRP A 150 3.77 4.78 5.99
C TRP A 150 3.85 6.30 5.94
N ASP A 151 3.38 6.95 7.01
CA ASP A 151 3.34 8.40 7.15
C ASP A 151 4.58 9.00 7.84
N SER A 152 5.58 8.18 8.19
CA SER A 152 6.83 8.63 8.84
C SER A 152 7.71 9.55 7.97
N GLY A 153 7.34 9.74 6.70
CA GLY A 153 8.03 10.61 5.76
C GLY A 153 9.28 9.99 5.14
N THR A 154 9.76 10.63 4.08
CA THR A 154 11.04 10.30 3.44
C THR A 154 11.99 11.46 3.63
N LEU A 155 13.27 11.18 3.91
CA LEU A 155 14.28 12.22 4.03
C LEU A 155 14.35 13.05 2.74
N PRO A 156 14.45 14.39 2.80
CA PRO A 156 14.42 15.25 1.61
C PRO A 156 15.44 14.86 0.53
N ASP A 157 16.66 14.47 0.92
CA ASP A 157 17.71 14.09 -0.02
C ASP A 157 17.39 12.79 -0.78
N VAL A 158 16.68 11.86 -0.13
CA VAL A 158 16.19 10.62 -0.75
C VAL A 158 15.01 10.93 -1.67
N ALA A 159 14.12 11.84 -1.29
CA ALA A 159 13.00 12.25 -2.12
C ALA A 159 13.46 13.00 -3.38
N ALA A 160 14.47 13.87 -3.26
CA ALA A 160 14.99 14.70 -4.35
C ALA A 160 15.64 13.89 -5.49
N THR A 161 16.08 12.66 -5.20
CA THR A 161 16.75 11.80 -6.18
C THR A 161 15.80 10.79 -6.83
N LYS A 162 14.53 10.81 -6.46
CA LYS A 162 13.51 9.87 -6.95
C LYS A 162 12.93 10.33 -8.28
N LEU A 163 13.06 9.50 -9.33
CA LEU A 163 12.51 9.78 -10.66
C LEU A 163 11.53 8.67 -11.04
N ASN A 164 10.23 8.96 -10.95
CA ASN A 164 9.19 8.02 -11.40
C ASN A 164 9.26 7.90 -12.93
N GLU A 165 9.93 6.86 -13.43
CA GLU A 165 10.15 6.64 -14.86
C GLU A 165 9.22 5.55 -15.41
N LEU A 166 8.62 5.82 -16.57
CA LEU A 166 7.82 4.86 -17.33
C LEU A 166 8.37 4.76 -18.75
N PHE A 167 8.86 3.59 -19.10
CA PHE A 167 9.33 3.25 -20.44
C PHE A 167 8.28 2.38 -21.14
N LEU A 168 7.82 2.87 -22.29
CA LEU A 168 6.86 2.18 -23.15
C LEU A 168 7.56 1.74 -24.43
N PRO A 169 7.27 0.53 -24.95
CA PRO A 169 7.81 0.11 -26.23
C PRO A 169 7.19 0.90 -27.38
N GLU A 170 7.91 1.01 -28.50
CA GLU A 170 7.33 1.50 -29.74
C GLU A 170 6.25 0.54 -30.28
N GLY A 171 5.20 1.09 -30.90
CA GLY A 171 4.10 0.31 -31.48
C GLY A 171 2.87 0.20 -30.58
N LEU A 172 2.24 -0.99 -30.55
CA LEU A 172 0.94 -1.22 -29.93
C LEU A 172 1.01 -1.06 -28.41
N LYS A 173 0.33 -0.05 -27.89
CA LYS A 173 0.09 0.20 -26.47
C LYS A 173 -1.28 -0.43 -26.12
N PRO A 174 -1.37 -1.30 -25.11
CA PRO A 174 -2.64 -1.85 -24.66
C PRO A 174 -3.57 -0.78 -24.08
#